data_AF-A0A6G7X0R1-F1
#
_entry.id   AF-A0A6G7X0R1-F1
#
_cell.length_a   1.000
_cell.length_b   1.000
_cell.length_c   1.000
_cell.angle_alpha   90.00
_cell.angle_beta   90.00
_cell.angle_gamma   90.00
#
_symmetry.space_group_name_H-M   'P 1'
#
loop_
_entity.id
_entity.type
_entity.pdbx_description
1 polymer ?
#
loop_
_entity_poly.entity_id
_entity_poly.type
_entity_poly.pdbx_seq_one_letter_code
_entity_poly.pdbx_strand_id
1 'polypeptide(L)'
;MIRIEEGLLPGDMVLLWRINFGNITNEMELPQYFEYRYGVDTVESFKLLHEKELIRDASMYEVLGVISVPILKRILKDKGYPVTGKREDIVQRVRENISEETLAQMIPTRLYVITDEGKALLDKYPEIIKRHGPKKM
;
A
#
# COMPACT_ATOMS: atom_id res chain seq x y z
N MET A 1 10.96 -13.07 20.04
CA MET A 1 10.74 -11.60 20.03
C MET A 1 9.61 -11.27 20.99
N ILE A 2 9.66 -10.11 21.63
CA ILE A 2 8.63 -9.66 22.57
C ILE A 2 7.57 -8.86 21.79
N ARG A 3 6.29 -9.15 22.02
CA ARG A 3 5.16 -8.41 21.44
C ARG A 3 4.94 -7.10 22.19
N ILE A 4 4.46 -6.07 21.49
CA ILE A 4 3.94 -4.85 22.12
C ILE A 4 2.57 -5.10 22.75
N GLU A 5 2.02 -4.10 23.45
CA GLU A 5 0.73 -4.16 24.15
C GLU A 5 -0.41 -4.59 23.23
N GLU A 6 -0.39 -4.13 21.97
CA GLU A 6 -1.37 -4.44 20.93
C GLU A 6 -1.19 -5.86 20.34
N GLY A 7 -0.25 -6.62 20.86
CA GLY A 7 0.01 -8.00 20.43
C GLY A 7 0.78 -8.10 19.12
N LEU A 8 1.37 -7.03 18.61
CA LEU A 8 2.22 -7.04 17.41
C LEU A 8 3.68 -7.32 17.73
N LEU A 9 4.37 -8.00 16.82
CA LEU A 9 5.83 -8.11 16.84
C LEU A 9 6.47 -6.84 16.25
N PRO A 10 7.74 -6.54 16.60
CA PRO A 10 8.48 -5.46 15.95
C PRO A 10 8.53 -5.59 14.42
N GLY A 11 8.53 -6.82 13.88
CA GLY A 11 8.44 -7.05 12.43
C GLY A 11 7.11 -6.62 11.82
N ASP A 12 5.99 -6.82 12.53
CA ASP A 12 4.67 -6.35 12.09
C ASP A 12 4.63 -4.82 12.03
N MET A 13 5.24 -4.16 13.03
CA MET A 13 5.37 -2.69 13.05
C MET A 13 6.21 -2.16 11.89
N VAL A 14 7.29 -2.86 11.54
CA VAL A 14 8.12 -2.54 10.37
C VAL A 14 7.33 -2.71 9.07
N LEU A 15 6.51 -3.76 8.96
CA LEU A 15 5.65 -3.96 7.80
C LEU A 15 4.59 -2.86 7.70
N LEU A 16 3.93 -2.52 8.80
CA LEU A 16 2.96 -1.43 8.88
C LEU A 16 3.59 -0.09 8.45
N TRP A 17 4.80 0.20 8.92
CA TRP A 17 5.58 1.37 8.50
C TRP A 17 5.94 1.32 7.01
N ARG A 18 6.25 0.14 6.45
CA ARG A 18 6.51 -0.02 5.03
C ARG A 18 5.27 0.27 4.20
N ILE A 19 4.09 -0.18 4.63
CA ILE A 19 2.79 0.06 3.99
C ILE A 19 2.45 1.56 4.00
N ASN A 20 2.84 2.30 5.06
CA ASN A 20 2.64 3.75 5.15
C ASN A 20 3.31 4.56 4.01
N PHE A 21 4.28 3.99 3.28
CA PHE A 21 4.83 4.64 2.08
C PHE A 21 3.87 4.64 0.88
N GLY A 22 2.74 3.95 0.95
CA GLY A 22 1.69 4.01 -0.08
C GLY A 22 2.07 3.37 -1.41
N ASN A 23 2.99 2.41 -1.40
CA ASN A 23 3.45 1.71 -2.60
C ASN A 23 3.34 0.18 -2.50
N ILE A 24 2.74 -0.35 -1.43
CA ILE A 24 2.62 -1.80 -1.23
C ILE A 24 1.43 -2.37 -2.01
N THR A 25 1.72 -3.17 -3.04
CA THR A 25 0.72 -3.80 -3.90
C THR A 25 0.79 -5.33 -3.85
N ASN A 26 -0.27 -5.99 -4.28
CA ASN A 26 -0.32 -7.46 -4.45
C ASN A 26 0.64 -8.00 -5.53
N GLU A 27 1.15 -7.14 -6.40
CA GLU A 27 2.10 -7.51 -7.46
C GLU A 27 3.55 -7.47 -7.00
N MET A 28 3.84 -6.78 -5.90
CA MET A 28 5.20 -6.79 -5.35
C MET A 28 5.46 -8.13 -4.67
N GLU A 29 6.58 -8.75 -5.04
CA GLU A 29 7.15 -9.79 -4.19
C GLU A 29 7.46 -9.15 -2.84
N LEU A 30 6.60 -9.43 -1.86
CA LEU A 30 6.89 -9.11 -0.48
C LEU A 30 8.24 -9.73 -0.16
N PRO A 31 9.24 -8.93 0.21
CA PRO A 31 10.59 -9.45 0.14
C PRO A 31 10.75 -10.56 1.17
N GLN A 32 11.13 -11.76 0.72
CA GLN A 32 11.39 -12.91 1.60
C GLN A 32 12.41 -12.57 2.71
N TYR A 33 13.19 -11.50 2.55
CA TYR A 33 14.05 -10.98 3.61
C TYR A 33 13.29 -10.56 4.88
N PHE A 34 11.98 -10.29 4.83
CA PHE A 34 11.22 -9.90 6.03
C PHE A 34 11.18 -11.03 7.08
N GLU A 35 10.97 -12.25 6.63
CA GLU A 35 11.01 -13.45 7.48
C GLU A 35 12.40 -13.62 8.08
N TYR A 36 13.44 -13.57 7.24
CA TYR A 36 14.82 -13.74 7.70
C TYR A 36 15.28 -12.61 8.64
N ARG A 37 14.91 -11.36 8.35
CA ARG A 37 15.45 -10.17 9.04
C ARG A 37 14.61 -9.74 10.24
N TYR A 38 13.32 -10.01 10.22
CA TYR A 38 12.37 -9.55 11.25
C TYR A 38 11.59 -10.69 11.90
N GLY A 39 11.81 -11.95 11.47
CA GLY A 39 11.21 -13.13 12.09
C GLY A 39 9.69 -13.16 12.05
N VAL A 40 9.10 -12.52 11.04
CA VAL A 40 7.66 -12.50 10.81
C VAL A 40 7.35 -13.09 9.44
N ASP A 41 6.39 -14.00 9.40
CA ASP A 41 5.76 -14.44 8.16
C ASP A 41 4.96 -13.27 7.60
N THR A 42 5.31 -12.81 6.40
CA THR A 42 4.73 -11.57 5.88
C THR A 42 3.24 -11.75 5.57
N VAL A 43 2.82 -12.95 5.14
CA VAL A 43 1.41 -13.25 4.84
C VAL A 43 0.58 -13.22 6.13
N GLU A 44 1.06 -13.85 7.20
CA GLU A 44 0.39 -13.84 8.50
C GLU A 44 0.39 -12.43 9.12
N SER A 45 1.47 -11.66 8.97
CA SER A 45 1.49 -10.26 9.37
C SER A 45 0.46 -9.41 8.62
N PHE A 46 0.30 -9.60 7.30
CA PHE A 46 -0.74 -8.89 6.53
C PHE A 46 -2.14 -9.19 7.05
N LYS A 47 -2.45 -10.49 7.29
CA LYS A 47 -3.73 -10.90 7.87
C LYS A 47 -3.94 -10.25 9.23
N LEU A 48 -2.95 -10.32 10.11
CA LEU A 48 -3.02 -9.75 11.46
C LEU A 48 -3.25 -8.22 11.44
N LEU A 49 -2.56 -7.50 10.54
CA LEU A 49 -2.73 -6.06 10.40
C LEU A 49 -4.13 -5.70 9.86
N HIS A 50 -4.70 -6.49 8.96
CA HIS A 50 -6.08 -6.33 8.49
C HIS A 50 -7.10 -6.64 9.59
N GLU A 51 -6.93 -7.76 10.31
CA GLU A 51 -7.80 -8.16 11.42
C GLU A 51 -7.83 -7.12 12.55
N LYS A 52 -6.73 -6.39 12.74
CA LYS A 52 -6.62 -5.29 13.71
C LYS A 52 -7.06 -3.94 13.15
N GLU A 53 -7.59 -3.89 11.92
CA GLU A 53 -8.02 -2.66 11.24
C GLU A 53 -6.92 -1.59 11.15
N LEU A 54 -5.65 -2.01 11.12
CA LEU A 54 -4.49 -1.11 10.99
C LEU A 54 -4.16 -0.83 9.52
N ILE A 55 -4.59 -1.70 8.62
CA ILE A 55 -4.50 -1.54 7.17
C ILE A 55 -5.83 -1.88 6.51
N ARG A 56 -6.01 -1.36 5.30
CA ARG A 56 -7.17 -1.65 4.45
C ARG A 56 -6.76 -1.74 2.99
N ASP A 57 -7.62 -2.34 2.18
CA ASP A 57 -7.54 -2.19 0.74
C ASP A 57 -7.83 -0.72 0.36
N ALA A 58 -7.06 -0.21 -0.60
CA ALA A 58 -7.26 1.10 -1.18
C ALA A 58 -8.48 1.09 -2.13
N SER A 59 -9.14 2.23 -2.25
CA SER A 59 -10.12 2.47 -3.32
C SER A 59 -9.44 2.44 -4.69
N MET A 60 -10.19 2.21 -5.77
CA MET A 60 -9.63 2.26 -7.11
C MET A 60 -9.08 3.64 -7.45
N TYR A 61 -9.68 4.70 -6.93
CA TYR A 61 -9.16 6.06 -7.10
C TYR A 61 -7.84 6.33 -6.38
N GLU A 62 -7.59 5.67 -5.25
CA GLU A 62 -6.29 5.67 -4.57
C GLU A 62 -5.27 4.84 -5.38
N VAL A 63 -5.68 3.68 -5.90
CA VAL A 63 -4.84 2.83 -6.75
C VAL A 63 -4.30 3.58 -7.98
N LEU A 64 -5.10 4.48 -8.59
CA LEU A 64 -4.64 5.29 -9.73
C LEU A 64 -3.32 6.03 -9.47
N GLY A 65 -3.04 6.38 -8.21
CA GLY A 65 -1.80 7.05 -7.80
C GLY A 65 -0.54 6.24 -8.07
N VAL A 66 -0.62 4.91 -8.04
CA VAL A 66 0.51 3.99 -8.27
C VAL A 66 0.52 3.37 -9.66
N ILE A 67 -0.57 3.48 -10.43
CA ILE A 67 -0.64 2.95 -11.79
C ILE A 67 0.19 3.79 -12.76
N SER A 68 0.94 3.13 -13.65
CA SER A 68 1.78 3.81 -14.64
C SER A 68 0.96 4.60 -15.66
N VAL A 69 1.49 5.73 -16.12
CA VAL A 69 0.84 6.58 -17.14
C VAL A 69 0.46 5.81 -18.41
N PRO A 70 1.30 4.89 -18.95
CA PRO A 70 0.93 4.10 -20.12
C PRO A 70 -0.34 3.26 -19.92
N ILE A 71 -0.53 2.63 -18.75
CA ILE A 71 -1.72 1.85 -18.44
C ILE A 71 -2.96 2.76 -18.37
N LEU A 72 -2.85 3.91 -17.69
CA LEU A 72 -3.94 4.88 -17.60
C LEU A 72 -4.36 5.40 -18.98
N LYS A 73 -3.40 5.67 -19.87
CA LYS A 73 -3.67 6.07 -21.25
C LYS A 73 -4.38 4.98 -22.05
N ARG A 74 -4.02 3.71 -21.84
CA ARG A 74 -4.71 2.57 -22.48
C ARG A 74 -6.17 2.53 -22.03
N ILE A 75 -6.44 2.63 -20.73
CA ILE A 75 -7.80 2.65 -20.17
C ILE A 75 -8.63 3.78 -20.78
N LEU A 76 -8.08 5.01 -20.83
CA LEU A 76 -8.76 6.15 -21.45
C LEU A 76 -9.04 5.91 -22.94
N LYS A 77 -8.07 5.39 -23.68
CA LYS A 77 -8.21 5.09 -25.11
C LYS A 77 -9.31 4.04 -25.36
N ASP A 78 -9.33 2.98 -24.57
CA ASP A 78 -10.33 1.89 -24.68
C ASP A 78 -11.75 2.40 -24.41
N LYS A 79 -11.88 3.47 -23.61
CA LYS A 79 -13.16 4.14 -23.31
C LYS A 79 -13.44 5.36 -24.21
N GLY A 80 -12.58 5.65 -25.19
CA GLY A 80 -12.77 6.74 -26.15
C GLY A 80 -12.43 8.14 -25.62
N TYR A 81 -11.72 8.25 -24.50
CA TYR A 81 -11.31 9.53 -23.91
C TYR A 81 -9.94 10.00 -24.40
N PRO A 82 -9.68 11.33 -24.42
CA PRO A 82 -8.37 11.88 -24.73
C PRO A 82 -7.26 11.33 -23.82
N VAL A 83 -6.06 11.13 -24.37
CA VAL A 83 -4.89 10.55 -23.66
C VAL A 83 -3.72 11.53 -23.48
N THR A 84 -3.93 12.80 -23.84
CA THR A 84 -2.93 13.86 -23.72
C THR A 84 -2.99 14.52 -22.34
N GLY A 85 -1.90 15.22 -21.98
CA GLY A 85 -1.75 15.90 -20.70
C GLY A 85 -0.64 15.33 -19.83
N LYS A 86 -0.46 15.98 -18.68
CA LYS A 86 0.44 15.55 -17.60
C LYS A 86 -0.16 14.35 -16.87
N ARG A 87 0.57 13.76 -15.93
CA ARG A 87 0.08 12.61 -15.15
C ARG A 87 -1.20 12.97 -14.40
N GLU A 88 -1.23 14.14 -13.79
CA GLU A 88 -2.35 14.63 -12.98
C GLU A 88 -3.62 14.78 -13.83
N ASP A 89 -3.49 15.35 -15.04
CA ASP A 89 -4.60 15.49 -15.99
C ASP A 89 -5.18 14.12 -16.40
N ILE A 90 -4.29 13.14 -16.60
CA ILE A 90 -4.67 11.78 -17.01
C ILE A 90 -5.38 11.06 -15.86
N VAL A 91 -4.84 11.11 -14.64
CA VAL A 91 -5.46 10.50 -13.45
C VAL A 91 -6.82 11.13 -13.18
N GLN A 92 -6.92 12.46 -13.23
CA GLN A 92 -8.17 13.16 -12.99
C GLN A 92 -9.23 12.76 -14.04
N ARG A 93 -8.84 12.68 -15.32
CA ARG A 93 -9.76 12.25 -16.38
C ARG A 93 -10.25 10.83 -16.17
N VAL A 94 -9.39 9.91 -15.75
CA VAL A 94 -9.80 8.54 -15.41
C VAL A 94 -10.82 8.58 -14.27
N ARG A 95 -10.54 9.32 -13.20
CA ARG A 95 -11.40 9.44 -12.01
C ARG A 95 -12.79 10.02 -12.32
N GLU A 96 -12.85 11.04 -13.17
CA GLU A 96 -14.12 11.74 -13.49
C GLU A 96 -15.01 10.96 -14.46
N ASN A 97 -14.44 10.08 -15.27
CA ASN A 97 -15.14 9.48 -16.42
C ASN A 97 -15.31 7.96 -16.32
N ILE A 98 -14.64 7.29 -15.39
CA ILE A 98 -14.61 5.83 -15.31
C ILE A 98 -14.91 5.41 -13.87
N SER A 99 -15.98 4.61 -13.70
CA SER A 99 -16.42 4.15 -12.39
C SER A 99 -15.42 3.18 -11.73
N GLU A 100 -15.43 3.10 -10.40
CA GLU A 100 -14.56 2.18 -9.68
C GLU A 100 -14.81 0.71 -10.05
N GLU A 101 -16.05 0.31 -10.31
CA GLU A 101 -16.37 -1.06 -10.72
C GLU A 101 -15.71 -1.38 -12.06
N THR A 102 -15.73 -0.42 -13.00
CA THR A 102 -15.06 -0.58 -14.29
C THR A 102 -13.55 -0.62 -14.13
N LEU A 103 -12.99 0.24 -13.28
CA LEU A 103 -11.55 0.26 -12.99
C LEU A 103 -11.08 -1.05 -12.35
N ALA A 104 -11.85 -1.61 -11.42
CA ALA A 104 -11.54 -2.88 -10.76
C ALA A 104 -11.53 -4.07 -11.74
N GLN A 105 -12.32 -4.01 -12.83
CA GLN A 105 -12.27 -5.01 -13.90
C GLN A 105 -11.05 -4.85 -14.83
N MET A 106 -10.55 -3.62 -14.98
CA MET A 106 -9.45 -3.30 -15.90
C MET A 106 -8.07 -3.30 -15.23
N ILE A 107 -8.01 -3.13 -13.91
CA ILE A 107 -6.80 -3.00 -13.11
C ILE A 107 -6.80 -4.11 -12.05
N PRO A 108 -5.97 -5.16 -12.20
CA PRO A 108 -5.86 -6.24 -11.22
C PRO A 108 -5.05 -5.85 -9.97
N THR A 109 -4.34 -4.71 -10.02
CA THR A 109 -3.50 -4.20 -8.95
C THR A 109 -4.34 -3.82 -7.74
N ARG A 110 -3.98 -4.35 -6.56
CA ARG A 110 -4.49 -3.95 -5.26
C ARG A 110 -3.41 -3.18 -4.52
N LEU A 111 -3.77 -2.06 -3.91
CA LEU A 111 -2.89 -1.26 -3.07
C LEU A 111 -3.35 -1.39 -1.61
N TYR A 112 -2.41 -1.63 -0.71
CA TYR A 112 -2.67 -1.61 0.73
C TYR A 112 -2.28 -0.26 1.31
N VAL A 113 -3.16 0.29 2.13
CA VAL A 113 -2.93 1.56 2.81
C VAL A 113 -3.17 1.42 4.30
N ILE A 114 -2.48 2.26 5.07
CA ILE A 114 -2.63 2.31 6.51
C ILE A 114 -3.89 3.11 6.90
N THR A 115 -4.58 2.68 7.95
CA THR A 115 -5.70 3.41 8.56
C THR A 115 -5.19 4.53 9.47
N ASP A 116 -6.08 5.36 10.02
CA ASP A 116 -5.68 6.39 10.97
C ASP A 116 -5.23 5.77 12.30
N GLU A 117 -5.84 4.65 12.69
CA GLU A 117 -5.43 3.81 13.81
C GLU A 117 -4.02 3.24 13.59
N GLY A 118 -3.73 2.75 12.38
CA GLY A 118 -2.40 2.29 12.02
C GLY A 118 -1.36 3.41 12.11
N LYS A 119 -1.67 4.63 11.64
CA LYS A 119 -0.76 5.78 11.77
C LYS A 119 -0.54 6.14 13.23
N ALA A 120 -1.60 6.23 14.03
CA ALA A 120 -1.51 6.51 15.46
C ALA A 120 -0.64 5.48 16.19
N LEU A 121 -0.72 4.21 15.78
CA LEU A 121 0.12 3.15 16.34
C LEU A 121 1.60 3.31 15.98
N LEU A 122 1.92 3.70 14.74
CA LEU A 122 3.30 4.04 14.36
C LEU A 122 3.84 5.21 15.18
N ASP A 123 3.01 6.22 15.44
CA ASP A 123 3.36 7.39 16.25
C ASP A 123 3.52 7.05 17.74
N LYS A 124 2.82 6.01 18.24
CA LYS A 124 2.95 5.50 19.62
C LYS A 124 4.30 4.81 19.86
N TYR A 125 4.88 4.16 18.84
CA TYR A 125 6.12 3.37 18.96
C TYR A 125 7.23 3.79 17.98
N PRO A 126 7.64 5.06 17.96
CA PRO A 126 8.61 5.57 17.00
C PRO A 126 10.00 4.94 17.17
N GLU A 127 10.35 4.44 18.35
CA GLU A 127 11.61 3.78 18.66
C GLU A 127 11.78 2.43 17.94
N ILE A 128 10.68 1.71 17.69
CA ILE A 128 10.72 0.44 16.95
C ILE A 128 11.20 0.70 15.51
N ILE A 129 10.65 1.75 14.88
CA ILE A 129 11.01 2.16 13.52
C ILE A 129 12.42 2.77 13.49
N LYS A 130 12.79 3.60 14.47
CA LYS A 130 14.14 4.18 14.56
C LYS A 130 15.23 3.11 14.69
N ARG A 131 14.97 2.02 15.42
CA ARG A 131 15.90 0.87 15.52
C ARG A 131 16.03 0.10 14.21
N HIS A 132 15.04 0.20 13.33
CA HIS A 132 15.05 -0.42 12.00
C HIS A 132 15.73 0.46 10.93
N GLY A 133 15.60 1.78 11.02
CA GLY A 133 16.17 2.74 10.06
C GLY A 133 17.65 2.46 9.77
N PRO A 134 18.16 2.84 8.58
CA PRO A 134 19.51 2.46 8.17
C PRO A 134 20.49 2.80 9.30
N LYS A 135 21.17 1.76 9.82
CA LYS A 135 22.43 2.00 10.52
C LYS A 135 23.23 2.89 9.57
N LYS A 136 23.66 4.07 10.04
CA LYS A 136 24.55 4.94 9.27
C LYS A 136 25.56 4.03 8.55
N MET A 137 25.53 4.06 7.22
CA MET A 137 26.64 3.53 6.43
C MET A 137 27.90 4.30 6.81
#